data_AF-B9U9C1-F1
#
_entry.id   AF-B9U9C1-F1
#
_cell.length_a   1.000
_cell.length_b   1.000
_cell.length_c   1.000
_cell.angle_alpha   90.00
_cell.angle_beta   90.00
_cell.angle_gamma   90.00
#
_symmetry.space_group_name_H-M   'P 1'
#
loop_
_entity.id
_entity.type
_entity.pdbx_description
1 polymer ?
#
loop_
_entity_poly.entity_id
_entity_poly.type
_entity_poly.pdbx_seq_one_letter_code
_entity_poly.pdbx_strand_id
1 'polypeptide(L)'
;EGAIKEVSELLDKLVKAVKTAEGASSGTAAIGEVVADAGAAKAADKASVTGIAKGIKEIVEAAGGSEKLKAVAAAKGENNKGAGKLFGKAGAAAHGDSEAASKAAGAVSAG
;
A
#
# COMPACT_ATOMS: atom_id res chain seq x y z
N GLU A 1 -36.25 13.04 10.30
CA GLU A 1 -35.31 13.46 9.22
C GLU A 1 -33.82 13.44 9.61
N GLY A 2 -33.42 13.33 10.88
CA GLY A 2 -32.00 13.43 11.29
C GLY A 2 -31.07 12.31 10.81
N ALA A 3 -31.51 11.04 10.84
CA ALA A 3 -30.64 9.90 10.53
C ALA A 3 -30.23 9.81 9.04
N ILE A 4 -31.13 10.19 8.12
CA ILE A 4 -30.81 10.20 6.68
C ILE A 4 -29.75 11.25 6.39
N LYS A 5 -29.88 12.45 6.98
CA LYS A 5 -28.90 13.53 6.82
C LYS A 5 -27.51 13.13 7.32
N GLU A 6 -27.45 12.51 8.50
CA GLU A 6 -26.19 12.03 9.09
C GLU A 6 -25.50 10.99 8.20
N VAL A 7 -26.27 10.04 7.64
CA VAL A 7 -25.76 9.03 6.70
C VAL A 7 -25.30 9.66 5.39
N SER A 8 -26.05 10.63 4.84
CA SER A 8 -25.64 11.34 3.62
C SER A 8 -24.32 12.08 3.81
N GLU A 9 -24.13 12.77 4.94
CA GLU A 9 -22.87 13.45 5.26
C GLU A 9 -21.69 12.47 5.41
N LEU A 10 -21.93 11.28 5.97
CA LEU A 10 -20.94 10.22 6.05
C LEU A 10 -20.55 9.68 4.66
N LEU A 11 -21.54 9.40 3.82
CA LEU A 11 -21.32 8.92 2.45
C LEU A 11 -20.53 9.95 1.63
N ASP A 12 -20.84 11.24 1.74
CA ASP A 12 -20.10 12.30 1.06
C ASP A 12 -18.62 12.34 1.48
N LYS A 13 -18.34 12.17 2.78
CA LYS A 13 -16.95 12.10 3.28
C LYS A 13 -16.21 10.88 2.74
N LEU A 14 -16.85 9.71 2.76
CA LEU A 14 -16.28 8.47 2.24
C LEU A 14 -16.00 8.57 0.74
N VAL A 15 -16.95 9.09 -0.05
CA VAL A 15 -16.78 9.24 -1.50
C VAL A 15 -15.62 10.18 -1.82
N LYS A 16 -15.50 11.32 -1.13
CA LYS A 16 -14.38 12.25 -1.33
C LYS A 16 -13.04 11.59 -1.02
N ALA A 17 -12.94 10.87 0.09
CA ALA A 17 -11.73 10.16 0.47
C ALA A 17 -11.35 9.03 -0.53
N VAL A 18 -12.34 8.27 -1.00
CA VAL A 18 -12.14 7.26 -2.05
C VAL A 18 -11.64 7.91 -3.34
N LYS A 19 -12.20 9.08 -3.72
CA LYS A 19 -11.76 9.81 -4.91
C LYS A 19 -10.32 10.30 -4.81
N THR A 20 -9.82 10.64 -3.61
CA THR A 20 -8.39 10.92 -3.39
C THR A 20 -7.52 9.70 -3.71
N ALA A 21 -7.88 8.52 -3.21
CA ALA A 21 -7.14 7.28 -3.46
C ALA A 21 -7.23 6.84 -4.92
N GLU A 22 -8.41 6.95 -5.53
CA GLU A 22 -8.65 6.64 -6.94
C GLU A 22 -7.80 7.53 -7.85
N GLY A 23 -7.77 8.85 -7.61
CA GLY A 23 -6.96 9.78 -8.42
C GLY A 23 -5.45 9.55 -8.31
N ALA A 24 -4.98 8.99 -7.19
CA ALA A 24 -3.58 8.60 -7.02
C ALA A 24 -3.23 7.23 -7.63
N SER A 25 -4.24 6.41 -7.96
CA SER A 25 -4.09 5.06 -8.50
C SER A 25 -3.87 5.08 -10.03
N SER A 26 -2.81 5.76 -10.47
CA SER A 26 -2.47 5.98 -11.88
C SER A 26 -1.55 4.91 -12.51
N GLY A 27 -1.17 3.87 -11.76
CA GLY A 27 -0.31 2.80 -12.25
C GLY A 27 -1.01 1.92 -13.28
N THR A 28 -0.26 1.48 -14.29
CA THR A 28 -0.77 0.61 -15.38
C THR A 28 -0.13 -0.77 -15.41
N ALA A 29 0.96 -0.98 -14.67
CA ALA A 29 1.62 -2.27 -14.56
C ALA A 29 0.80 -3.27 -13.72
N ALA A 30 1.10 -4.56 -13.87
CA ALA A 30 0.51 -5.58 -13.02
C ALA A 30 0.92 -5.38 -11.55
N ILE A 31 0.02 -5.72 -10.63
CA ILE A 31 0.39 -5.88 -9.22
C ILE A 31 1.32 -7.08 -9.12
N GLY A 32 2.50 -6.89 -8.53
CA GLY A 32 3.52 -7.93 -8.44
C GLY A 32 4.38 -8.09 -9.70
N GLU A 33 4.44 -7.06 -10.56
CA GLU A 33 5.40 -7.00 -11.67
C GLU A 33 6.83 -7.28 -11.20
N VAL A 34 7.54 -8.17 -11.90
CA VAL A 34 8.92 -8.56 -11.60
C VAL A 34 9.82 -8.19 -12.77
N VAL A 35 10.80 -7.35 -12.52
CA VAL A 35 11.81 -6.95 -13.51
C VAL A 35 13.14 -7.60 -13.19
N ALA A 36 13.69 -8.33 -14.16
CA ALA A 36 15.00 -8.97 -14.05
C ALA A 36 16.11 -8.17 -14.74
N ASP A 37 15.76 -7.22 -15.60
CA ASP A 37 16.71 -6.43 -16.39
C ASP A 37 17.04 -5.09 -15.75
N ALA A 38 18.32 -4.70 -15.79
CA ALA A 38 18.80 -3.46 -15.17
C ALA A 38 18.10 -2.20 -15.70
N GLY A 39 17.75 -2.17 -17.00
CA GLY A 39 17.03 -1.04 -17.62
C GLY A 39 15.54 -0.97 -17.29
N ALA A 40 14.97 -2.05 -16.73
CA ALA A 40 13.57 -2.13 -16.37
C ALA A 40 13.30 -1.74 -14.92
N ALA A 41 14.31 -1.77 -14.04
CA ALA A 41 14.19 -1.28 -12.66
C ALA A 41 13.92 0.23 -12.62
N LYS A 42 12.87 0.62 -11.91
CA LYS A 42 12.46 2.02 -11.75
C LYS A 42 12.08 2.30 -10.30
N ALA A 43 12.33 3.53 -9.87
CA ALA A 43 11.72 4.03 -8.64
C ALA A 43 10.20 4.14 -8.85
N ALA A 44 9.43 3.76 -7.83
CA ALA A 44 8.00 3.95 -7.85
C ALA A 44 7.64 5.45 -7.93
N ASP A 45 6.52 5.77 -8.59
CA ASP A 45 6.04 7.14 -8.67
C ASP A 45 5.69 7.66 -7.26
N LYS A 46 6.43 8.69 -6.82
CA LYS A 46 6.27 9.27 -5.48
C LYS A 46 4.88 9.89 -5.28
N ALA A 47 4.31 10.52 -6.30
CA ALA A 47 2.99 11.15 -6.21
C ALA A 47 1.91 10.07 -6.07
N SER A 48 2.02 8.98 -6.84
CA SER A 48 1.11 7.82 -6.72
C SER A 48 1.22 7.16 -5.34
N VAL A 49 2.43 6.78 -4.89
CA VAL A 49 2.64 6.12 -3.59
C VAL A 49 2.14 6.97 -2.43
N THR A 50 2.50 8.26 -2.39
CA THR A 50 2.08 9.14 -1.30
C THR A 50 0.60 9.52 -1.38
N GLY A 51 0.04 9.63 -2.58
CA GLY A 51 -1.38 9.88 -2.79
C GLY A 51 -2.26 8.71 -2.35
N ILE A 52 -1.90 7.47 -2.70
CA ILE A 52 -2.60 6.26 -2.26
C ILE A 52 -2.56 6.15 -0.73
N ALA A 53 -1.39 6.35 -0.12
CA ALA A 53 -1.25 6.29 1.34
C ALA A 53 -2.12 7.33 2.06
N LYS A 54 -2.19 8.58 1.53
CA LYS A 54 -3.07 9.63 2.06
C LYS A 54 -4.54 9.31 1.84
N GLY A 55 -4.92 8.84 0.65
CA GLY A 55 -6.31 8.48 0.34
C GLY A 55 -6.82 7.37 1.25
N ILE A 56 -6.03 6.31 1.48
CA ILE A 56 -6.39 5.23 2.42
C ILE A 56 -6.57 5.80 3.84
N LYS A 57 -5.68 6.69 4.29
CA LYS A 57 -5.82 7.37 5.57
C LYS A 57 -7.13 8.16 5.65
N GLU A 58 -7.47 8.94 4.63
CA GLU A 58 -8.73 9.70 4.57
C GLU A 58 -9.96 8.77 4.60
N ILE A 59 -9.91 7.60 3.94
CA ILE A 59 -11.02 6.64 3.95
C ILE A 59 -11.23 6.10 5.36
N VAL A 60 -10.14 5.72 6.04
CA VAL A 60 -10.19 5.21 7.41
C VAL A 60 -10.70 6.29 8.37
N GLU A 61 -10.27 7.54 8.20
CA GLU A 61 -10.76 8.69 8.98
C GLU A 61 -12.25 8.94 8.72
N ALA A 62 -12.68 8.94 7.47
CA ALA A 62 -14.08 9.12 7.09
C ALA A 62 -14.98 7.99 7.62
N ALA A 63 -14.48 6.75 7.66
CA ALA A 63 -15.17 5.61 8.24
C ALA A 63 -15.18 5.59 9.79
N GLY A 64 -14.54 6.56 10.45
CA GLY A 64 -14.38 6.59 11.90
C GLY A 64 -13.50 5.45 12.45
N GLY A 65 -12.64 4.89 11.60
CA GLY A 65 -11.84 3.69 11.90
C GLY A 65 -10.42 3.98 12.41
N SER A 66 -9.97 5.24 12.44
CA SER A 66 -8.57 5.58 12.69
C SER A 66 -8.00 5.06 14.00
N GLU A 67 -8.75 5.18 15.09
CA GLU A 67 -8.31 4.69 16.40
C GLU A 67 -8.33 3.17 16.44
N LYS A 68 -9.39 2.55 15.91
CA LYS A 68 -9.53 1.09 15.84
C LYS A 68 -8.40 0.46 15.03
N LEU A 69 -8.04 1.06 13.90
CA LEU A 69 -6.96 0.56 13.04
C LEU A 69 -5.59 0.74 13.70
N LYS A 70 -5.35 1.86 14.38
CA LYS A 70 -4.10 2.09 15.14
C LYS A 70 -3.97 1.20 16.38
N ALA A 71 -5.10 0.75 16.94
CA ALA A 71 -5.14 -0.16 18.09
C ALA A 71 -4.86 -1.62 17.73
N VAL A 72 -4.80 -1.97 16.43
CA VAL A 72 -4.44 -3.31 15.99
C VAL A 72 -3.03 -3.66 16.48
N ALA A 73 -2.86 -4.88 16.99
CA ALA A 73 -1.58 -5.36 17.47
C ALA A 73 -0.53 -5.32 16.36
N ALA A 74 0.63 -4.72 16.65
CA ALA A 74 1.74 -4.69 15.72
C ALA A 74 2.28 -6.11 15.47
N ALA A 75 2.70 -6.38 14.23
CA ALA A 75 3.41 -7.59 13.89
C ALA A 75 4.75 -7.65 14.65
N LYS A 76 5.09 -8.83 15.18
CA LYS A 76 6.34 -9.08 15.93
C LYS A 76 7.45 -9.68 15.07
N GLY A 77 7.14 -10.03 13.82
CA GLY A 77 8.05 -10.76 12.93
C GLY A 77 9.09 -9.85 12.30
N GLU A 78 10.34 -9.96 12.72
CA GLU A 78 11.46 -9.18 12.16
C GLU A 78 12.36 -10.00 11.24
N ASN A 79 12.07 -11.28 10.98
CA ASN A 79 12.97 -12.17 10.23
C ASN A 79 12.89 -12.02 8.71
N ASN A 80 11.97 -11.18 8.22
CA ASN A 80 11.69 -10.99 6.80
C ASN A 80 12.34 -9.74 6.16
N LYS A 81 13.27 -9.06 6.86
CA LYS A 81 14.02 -7.90 6.31
C LYS A 81 14.69 -8.13 4.95
N GLY A 82 14.98 -9.39 4.61
CA GLY A 82 15.51 -9.77 3.30
C GLY A 82 14.59 -9.38 2.12
N ALA A 83 13.29 -9.19 2.36
CA ALA A 83 12.34 -8.69 1.37
C ALA A 83 12.74 -7.32 0.78
N GLY A 84 13.48 -6.50 1.54
CA GLY A 84 13.98 -5.20 1.09
C GLY A 84 14.87 -5.28 -0.15
N LYS A 85 15.48 -6.43 -0.42
CA LYS A 85 16.32 -6.66 -1.61
C LYS A 85 15.53 -6.53 -2.93
N LEU A 86 14.19 -6.65 -2.89
CA LEU A 86 13.31 -6.50 -4.05
C LEU A 86 13.08 -5.03 -4.46
N PHE A 87 13.44 -4.08 -3.60
CA PHE A 87 13.20 -2.64 -3.82
C PHE A 87 14.44 -1.92 -4.36
N GLY A 88 15.46 -2.68 -4.78
CA GLY A 88 16.74 -2.18 -5.28
C GLY A 88 16.85 -2.18 -6.82
N LYS A 89 18.09 -2.36 -7.30
CA LYS A 89 18.38 -2.53 -8.73
C LYS A 89 17.94 -3.92 -9.21
N ALA A 90 17.70 -4.04 -10.52
CA ALA A 90 17.55 -5.31 -11.23
C ALA A 90 18.80 -5.62 -12.08
N GLY A 91 18.86 -6.81 -12.67
CA GLY A 91 19.99 -7.29 -13.48
C GLY A 91 21.15 -7.84 -12.65
N ALA A 92 22.35 -7.86 -13.24
CA ALA A 92 23.54 -8.47 -12.61
C ALA A 92 23.96 -7.83 -11.28
N ALA A 93 23.55 -6.59 -11.01
CA ALA A 93 23.81 -5.89 -9.75
C ALA A 93 22.63 -5.97 -8.76
N ALA A 94 21.63 -6.81 -9.03
CA ALA A 94 20.49 -7.00 -8.16
C ALA A 94 20.84 -7.87 -6.96
N HIS A 95 20.14 -7.63 -5.85
CA HIS A 95 20.13 -8.53 -4.70
C HIS A 95 18.83 -9.32 -4.59
N GLY A 96 17.84 -9.05 -5.44
CA GLY A 96 16.57 -9.78 -5.47
C GLY A 96 16.79 -11.22 -5.94
N ASP A 97 16.40 -12.17 -5.09
CA ASP A 97 16.49 -13.60 -5.35
C ASP A 97 15.22 -14.32 -4.84
N SER A 98 15.16 -15.63 -5.03
CA SER A 98 14.04 -16.46 -4.56
C SER A 98 13.86 -16.39 -3.03
N GLU A 99 14.94 -16.24 -2.27
CA GLU A 99 14.86 -16.11 -0.81
C GLU A 99 14.23 -14.77 -0.43
N ALA A 100 14.62 -13.66 -1.07
CA ALA A 100 14.01 -12.35 -0.87
C ALA A 100 12.51 -12.36 -1.17
N ALA A 101 12.11 -13.03 -2.27
CA ALA A 101 10.70 -13.23 -2.61
C ALA A 101 9.96 -14.05 -1.54
N SER A 102 10.57 -15.13 -1.05
CA SER A 102 10.02 -15.96 0.04
C SER A 102 9.86 -15.17 1.34
N LYS A 103 10.83 -14.32 1.71
CA LYS A 103 10.72 -13.43 2.88
C LYS A 103 9.61 -12.39 2.69
N ALA A 104 9.41 -11.86 1.48
CA ALA A 104 8.30 -10.94 1.20
C ALA A 104 6.94 -11.64 1.38
N ALA A 105 6.78 -12.84 0.81
CA ALA A 105 5.58 -13.66 1.00
C ALA A 105 5.35 -13.97 2.49
N GLY A 106 6.40 -14.35 3.21
CA GLY A 106 6.34 -14.64 4.64
C GLY A 106 5.98 -13.44 5.51
N ALA A 107 6.36 -12.21 5.12
CA ALA A 107 5.95 -11.00 5.83
C ALA A 107 4.45 -10.71 5.64
N VAL A 108 3.91 -10.97 4.45
CA VAL A 108 2.49 -10.73 4.13
C VAL A 108 1.58 -11.80 4.74
N SER A 109 2.02 -13.06 4.78
CA SER A 109 1.24 -14.15 5.37
C SER A 109 1.38 -14.25 6.90
N ALA A 110 2.24 -13.45 7.51
CA ALA A 110 2.40 -13.41 8.97
C ALA A 110 1.20 -12.67 9.59
N GLY A 111 0.13 -13.43 9.86
CA GLY A 111 -1.02 -13.01 10.67
C GLY A 111 -0.75 -13.09 12.17
#